data_AF-A0A1H2A3J4-F1
#
_entry.id   AF-A0A1H2A3J4-F1
#
_cell.length_a   1.000
_cell.length_b   1.000
_cell.length_c   1.000
_cell.angle_alpha   90.00
_cell.angle_beta   90.00
_cell.angle_gamma   90.00
#
_symmetry.space_group_name_H-M   'P 1'
#
loop_
_entity.id
_entity.type
_entity.pdbx_description
1 polymer ?
#
loop_
_entity_poly.entity_id
_entity_poly.type
_entity_poly.pdbx_seq_one_letter_code
_entity_poly.pdbx_strand_id
1 'polypeptide(L)'
;MRPSALNRPVRKSIYVGIAGLSLVGTVAGCAPSAAESNPVSTAGGASAAATTPSAGESALASSGSSYKDGTYSADGTYVSPNGNETVGVQLTLASGKVTDVQITQHPSNPNTRKFQGEFAGGVAAQVVGKNIEDLNVSKVAGSSLTSGGFNQAVEQIKSEAQ
;
A
#
# COMPACT_ATOMS: atom_id res chain seq x y z
N MET A 1 5.19 2.05 50.46
CA MET A 1 5.14 2.30 49.00
C MET A 1 4.02 1.47 48.38
N ARG A 2 3.05 2.10 47.73
CA ARG A 2 1.98 1.41 46.98
C ARG A 2 2.34 1.38 45.49
N PRO A 3 2.15 0.26 44.77
CA PRO A 3 2.38 0.19 43.33
C PRO A 3 1.27 0.92 42.57
N SER A 4 1.63 1.86 41.70
CA SER A 4 0.68 2.48 40.76
C SER A 4 0.69 1.68 39.46
N ALA A 5 -0.38 0.92 39.25
CA ALA A 5 -0.72 0.32 37.96
C ALA A 5 -1.10 1.42 36.97
N LEU A 6 -0.49 1.44 35.79
CA LEU A 6 -0.92 2.32 34.70
C LEU A 6 -1.67 1.50 33.65
N ASN A 7 -2.96 1.76 33.59
CA ASN A 7 -3.94 1.37 32.58
C ASN A 7 -3.38 1.40 31.16
N ARG A 8 -3.49 0.27 30.44
CA ARG A 8 -3.47 0.23 28.98
C ARG A 8 -4.86 0.64 28.45
N PRO A 9 -5.01 1.70 27.65
CA PRO A 9 -6.25 1.94 26.94
C PRO A 9 -6.34 1.01 25.72
N VAL A 10 -7.18 -0.02 25.80
CA VAL A 10 -7.68 -0.81 24.67
C VAL A 10 -8.59 0.11 23.84
N ARG A 11 -8.19 0.50 22.64
CA ARG A 11 -9.07 1.20 21.70
C ARG A 11 -9.87 0.15 20.91
N LYS A 12 -11.15 0.04 21.26
CA LYS A 12 -12.17 -0.81 20.64
C LYS A 12 -12.44 -0.34 19.19
N SER A 13 -12.39 -1.27 18.25
CA SER A 13 -12.94 -1.12 16.89
C SER A 13 -14.44 -0.83 16.96
N ILE A 14 -14.88 0.22 16.27
CA ILE A 14 -16.30 0.48 16.02
C ILE A 14 -16.52 0.27 14.53
N TYR A 15 -17.23 -0.81 14.19
CA TYR A 15 -17.87 -0.98 12.89
C TYR A 15 -19.06 -0.02 12.80
N VAL A 16 -19.10 0.83 11.77
CA VAL A 16 -20.28 1.61 11.39
C VAL A 16 -20.78 1.04 10.07
N GLY A 17 -21.93 0.37 10.13
CA GLY A 17 -22.71 0.00 8.96
C GLY A 17 -23.50 1.20 8.44
N ILE A 18 -23.60 1.32 7.11
CA ILE A 18 -24.41 2.34 6.46
C ILE A 18 -25.49 1.62 5.65
N ALA A 19 -26.75 1.81 6.08
CA ALA A 19 -27.94 1.36 5.40
C ALA A 19 -28.22 2.22 4.14
N GLY A 20 -28.80 1.60 3.12
CA GLY A 20 -28.93 2.14 1.77
C GLY A 20 -30.00 3.21 1.53
N LEU A 21 -30.06 3.66 0.29
CA LEU A 21 -31.18 4.43 -0.25
C LEU A 21 -31.32 4.13 -1.76
N SER A 22 -32.43 3.49 -2.13
CA SER A 22 -32.84 3.23 -3.52
C SER A 22 -33.54 4.46 -4.11
N LEU A 23 -33.34 4.73 -5.40
CA LEU A 23 -34.25 5.55 -6.22
C LEU A 23 -34.44 4.88 -7.59
N VAL A 24 -35.70 4.59 -7.89
CA VAL A 24 -36.24 3.97 -9.12
C VAL A 24 -36.56 5.05 -10.15
N GLY A 25 -36.32 4.80 -11.44
CA GLY A 25 -36.80 5.65 -12.54
C GLY A 25 -37.02 4.83 -13.81
N THR A 26 -38.26 4.77 -14.28
CA THR A 26 -38.75 3.95 -15.42
C THR A 26 -39.13 4.79 -16.64
N VAL A 27 -38.85 4.22 -17.82
CA VAL A 27 -39.57 4.27 -19.12
C VAL A 27 -39.69 5.59 -19.89
N ALA A 28 -39.11 5.58 -21.09
CA ALA A 28 -39.73 6.12 -22.30
C ALA A 28 -39.35 5.21 -23.49
N GLY A 29 -40.35 4.63 -24.15
CA GLY A 29 -40.17 3.75 -25.31
C GLY A 29 -40.43 4.49 -26.64
N CYS A 30 -40.00 3.87 -27.74
CA CYS A 30 -40.70 3.93 -29.03
C CYS A 30 -40.26 2.74 -29.90
N ALA A 31 -41.23 1.93 -30.32
CA ALA A 31 -41.12 0.96 -31.42
C ALA A 31 -41.34 1.68 -32.77
N PRO A 32 -41.04 1.09 -33.94
CA PRO A 32 -41.93 0.08 -34.52
C PRO A 32 -41.27 -1.11 -35.27
N SER A 33 -42.04 -2.21 -35.29
CA SER A 33 -42.32 -3.22 -36.33
C SER A 33 -41.24 -3.85 -37.25
N ALA A 34 -41.09 -5.17 -37.05
CA ALA A 34 -41.18 -6.30 -38.00
C ALA A 34 -40.46 -6.28 -39.37
N ALA A 35 -39.54 -7.24 -39.55
CA ALA A 35 -39.38 -8.19 -40.69
C ALA A 35 -38.08 -8.99 -40.46
N GLU A 36 -38.14 -10.27 -40.10
CA GLU A 36 -38.13 -11.47 -40.97
C GLU A 36 -36.72 -11.81 -41.54
N SER A 37 -36.30 -13.07 -41.32
CA SER A 37 -34.96 -13.59 -41.61
C SER A 37 -34.84 -14.24 -43.00
N ASN A 38 -33.66 -14.04 -43.61
CA ASN A 38 -32.96 -14.81 -44.67
C ASN A 38 -33.35 -14.60 -46.15
N PRO A 39 -32.47 -14.94 -47.12
CA PRO A 39 -31.04 -14.60 -47.26
C PRO A 39 -30.67 -14.21 -48.74
N VAL A 40 -29.54 -13.52 -49.02
CA VAL A 40 -28.66 -13.72 -50.22
C VAL A 40 -27.59 -12.61 -50.37
N SER A 41 -26.46 -13.06 -50.91
CA SER A 41 -25.11 -12.56 -51.17
C SER A 41 -24.87 -11.20 -51.87
N THR A 42 -23.70 -10.62 -51.55
CA THR A 42 -22.57 -10.27 -52.47
C THR A 42 -22.00 -8.85 -52.35
N ALA A 43 -20.73 -8.84 -51.91
CA ALA A 43 -19.59 -7.97 -52.23
C ALA A 43 -19.58 -6.47 -51.85
N GLY A 44 -18.51 -6.10 -51.13
CA GLY A 44 -17.76 -4.87 -51.41
C GLY A 44 -17.19 -4.13 -50.19
N GLY A 45 -15.87 -4.25 -49.96
CA GLY A 45 -15.05 -3.07 -49.62
C GLY A 45 -14.63 -2.81 -48.16
N ALA A 46 -13.48 -3.39 -47.80
CA ALA A 46 -12.34 -2.78 -47.07
C ALA A 46 -12.51 -2.01 -45.74
N SER A 47 -11.97 -2.65 -44.68
CA SER A 47 -10.96 -2.12 -43.75
C SER A 47 -11.19 -0.82 -42.97
N ALA A 48 -11.35 -0.93 -41.65
CA ALA A 48 -10.40 -0.40 -40.66
C ALA A 48 -10.73 -0.89 -39.25
N ALA A 49 -9.78 -1.60 -38.65
CA ALA A 49 -9.76 -2.01 -37.25
C ALA A 49 -9.55 -0.80 -36.32
N ALA A 50 -10.04 -0.88 -35.08
CA ALA A 50 -9.18 -0.87 -33.88
C ALA A 50 -10.00 -0.70 -32.58
N THR A 51 -10.14 -1.83 -31.88
CA THR A 51 -9.82 -2.02 -30.45
C THR A 51 -10.38 -1.04 -29.41
N THR A 52 -11.38 -1.53 -28.69
CA THR A 52 -11.67 -1.24 -27.28
C THR A 52 -10.40 -1.30 -26.41
N PRO A 53 -10.10 -0.31 -25.56
CA PRO A 53 -9.11 -0.50 -24.51
C PRO A 53 -9.74 -1.37 -23.43
N SER A 54 -9.35 -2.64 -23.41
CA SER A 54 -9.47 -3.48 -22.23
C SER A 54 -8.57 -2.86 -21.17
N ALA A 55 -9.13 -2.38 -20.07
CA ALA A 55 -8.38 -2.16 -18.84
C ALA A 55 -7.93 -3.54 -18.36
N GLY A 56 -6.79 -3.99 -18.88
CA GLY A 56 -6.08 -5.15 -18.41
C GLY A 56 -5.54 -4.82 -17.03
N GLU A 57 -6.30 -5.19 -16.01
CA GLU A 57 -5.75 -5.52 -14.70
C GLU A 57 -4.67 -6.56 -14.98
N SER A 58 -3.43 -6.10 -15.12
CA SER A 58 -2.27 -6.96 -15.27
C SER A 58 -2.07 -7.59 -13.90
N ALA A 59 -2.86 -8.63 -13.61
CA ALA A 59 -2.49 -9.63 -12.63
C ALA A 59 -1.25 -10.33 -13.20
N LEU A 60 -0.10 -9.66 -13.08
CA LEU A 60 1.18 -10.32 -13.11
C LEU A 60 1.11 -11.35 -11.99
N ALA A 61 0.81 -12.59 -12.36
CA ALA A 61 1.14 -13.74 -11.55
C ALA A 61 2.66 -13.73 -11.38
N SER A 62 3.11 -13.07 -10.30
CA SER A 62 4.52 -13.02 -9.94
C SER A 62 4.96 -14.44 -9.68
N SER A 63 5.81 -14.94 -10.58
CA SER A 63 6.51 -16.18 -10.38
C SER A 63 7.47 -15.99 -9.20
N GLY A 64 7.03 -16.37 -8.00
CA GLY A 64 7.91 -16.85 -6.93
C GLY A 64 8.62 -15.82 -6.05
N SER A 65 7.98 -14.71 -5.66
CA SER A 65 8.46 -13.95 -4.49
C SER A 65 8.15 -14.74 -3.21
N SER A 66 9.17 -14.95 -2.35
CA SER A 66 9.00 -15.62 -1.05
C SER A 66 8.11 -14.85 -0.07
N TYR A 67 7.73 -13.63 -0.43
CA TYR A 67 6.91 -12.73 0.38
C TYR A 67 5.52 -12.59 -0.24
N LYS A 68 4.51 -12.64 0.62
CA LYS A 68 3.11 -12.40 0.32
C LYS A 68 2.90 -10.91 0.05
N ASP A 69 2.03 -10.64 -0.91
CA ASP A 69 1.61 -9.28 -1.24
C ASP A 69 0.65 -8.78 -0.17
N GLY A 70 0.77 -7.50 0.19
CA GLY A 70 0.00 -6.93 1.28
C GLY A 70 0.61 -5.67 1.85
N THR A 71 -0.06 -5.09 2.85
CA THR A 71 0.49 -3.97 3.63
C THR A 71 0.83 -4.47 5.01
N TYR A 72 2.09 -4.27 5.40
CA TYR A 72 2.67 -4.73 6.66
C TYR A 72 3.11 -3.53 7.46
N SER A 73 3.06 -3.62 8.79
CA SER A 73 3.47 -2.53 9.67
C SER A 73 4.20 -3.08 10.88
N ALA A 74 5.39 -2.57 11.14
CA ALA A 74 6.19 -2.94 12.28
C ALA A 74 6.88 -1.71 12.87
N ASP A 75 7.16 -1.78 14.18
CA ASP A 75 7.93 -0.76 14.87
C ASP A 75 9.40 -1.16 14.93
N GLY A 76 10.25 -0.21 14.59
CA GLY A 76 11.70 -0.29 14.69
C GLY A 76 12.20 0.51 15.89
N THR A 77 13.22 0.01 16.57
CA THR A 77 13.87 0.70 17.69
C THR A 77 15.33 0.95 17.39
N TYR A 78 15.85 2.06 17.89
CA TYR A 78 17.26 2.42 17.75
C TYR A 78 17.75 3.25 18.93
N VAL A 79 19.05 3.25 19.17
CA VAL A 79 19.67 4.00 20.27
C VAL A 79 20.22 5.32 19.75
N SER A 80 19.78 6.41 20.37
CA SER A 80 20.33 7.76 20.16
C SER A 80 21.07 8.23 21.43
N PRO A 81 21.85 9.32 21.35
CA PRO A 81 22.42 9.95 22.55
C PRO A 81 21.37 10.36 23.61
N ASN A 82 20.09 10.47 23.23
CA ASN A 82 18.98 10.81 24.12
C ASN A 82 18.27 9.56 24.69
N GLY A 83 18.77 8.35 24.39
CA GLY A 83 18.17 7.08 24.79
C GLY A 83 17.54 6.31 23.62
N ASN A 84 16.72 5.32 23.96
CA ASN A 84 16.00 4.49 22.98
C ASN A 84 14.90 5.31 22.30
N GLU A 85 14.85 5.22 20.97
CA GLU A 85 13.86 5.85 20.12
C GLU A 85 13.14 4.79 19.28
N THR A 86 11.91 5.10 18.85
CA THR A 86 11.06 4.22 18.05
C THR A 86 10.71 4.91 16.74
N VAL A 87 10.59 4.15 15.66
CA VAL A 87 10.06 4.59 14.37
C VAL A 87 9.13 3.50 13.84
N GLY A 88 7.88 3.87 13.53
CA GLY A 88 6.93 2.96 12.91
C GLY A 88 7.14 2.94 11.41
N VAL A 89 7.10 1.75 10.82
CA VAL A 89 7.29 1.55 9.38
C VAL A 89 6.12 0.75 8.85
N GLN A 90 5.50 1.27 7.81
CA GLN A 90 4.52 0.55 7.01
C GLN A 90 5.08 0.38 5.60
N LEU A 91 5.02 -0.84 5.07
CA LEU A 91 5.42 -1.17 3.71
C LEU A 91 4.28 -1.86 2.99
N THR A 92 4.02 -1.46 1.76
CA THR A 92 3.18 -2.23 0.83
C THR A 92 4.07 -3.05 -0.08
N LEU A 93 3.81 -4.34 -0.15
CA LEU A 93 4.53 -5.30 -0.95
C LEU A 93 3.66 -5.79 -2.10
N ALA A 94 4.25 -5.84 -3.28
CA ALA A 94 3.70 -6.52 -4.44
C ALA A 94 4.82 -7.25 -5.17
N SER A 95 4.64 -8.53 -5.45
CA SER A 95 5.62 -9.37 -6.14
C SER A 95 7.00 -9.37 -5.47
N GLY A 96 7.05 -9.32 -4.13
CA GLY A 96 8.29 -9.23 -3.33
C GLY A 96 9.02 -7.89 -3.40
N LYS A 97 8.41 -6.87 -4.00
CA LYS A 97 8.95 -5.50 -4.08
C LYS A 97 8.14 -4.54 -3.24
N VAL A 98 8.79 -3.51 -2.72
CA VAL A 98 8.14 -2.40 -2.03
C VAL A 98 7.50 -1.48 -3.05
N THR A 99 6.19 -1.32 -3.01
CA THR A 99 5.44 -0.39 -3.86
C THR A 99 5.13 0.92 -3.15
N ASP A 100 5.04 0.89 -1.82
CA ASP A 100 4.78 2.07 -0.99
C ASP A 100 5.50 1.95 0.36
N VAL A 101 5.89 3.08 0.93
CA VAL A 101 6.47 3.17 2.27
C VAL A 101 5.90 4.35 3.02
N GLN A 102 5.48 4.11 4.25
CA GLN A 102 4.98 5.14 5.16
C GLN A 102 5.71 5.07 6.50
N ILE A 103 6.17 6.21 6.98
CA ILE A 103 6.90 6.33 8.23
C ILE A 103 6.03 7.00 9.29
N THR A 104 5.77 6.29 10.38
CA THR A 104 5.12 6.81 11.58
C THR A 104 6.19 7.30 12.55
N GLN A 105 6.24 8.61 12.76
CA GLN A 105 7.22 9.23 13.66
C GLN A 105 6.78 9.07 15.12
N HIS A 106 7.72 8.74 16.00
CA HIS A 106 7.53 8.71 17.46
C HIS A 106 8.56 9.64 18.14
N PRO A 107 8.43 10.97 17.98
CA PRO A 107 9.41 11.90 18.51
C PRO A 107 9.34 11.97 20.04
N SER A 108 10.43 11.59 20.72
CA SER A 108 10.63 11.79 22.15
C SER A 108 11.20 13.18 22.47
N ASN A 109 12.03 13.72 21.58
CA ASN A 109 12.65 15.05 21.70
C ASN A 109 12.67 15.81 20.35
N PRO A 110 13.01 17.12 20.34
CA PRO A 110 13.07 17.93 19.10
C PRO A 110 14.04 17.38 18.04
N ASN A 111 15.17 16.82 18.46
CA ASN A 111 16.14 16.20 17.55
C ASN A 111 15.53 14.96 16.88
N THR A 112 14.83 14.10 17.62
CA THR A 112 14.12 12.94 17.09
C THR A 112 13.14 13.35 16.01
N ARG A 113 12.33 14.38 16.27
CA ARG A 113 11.35 14.91 15.31
C ARG A 113 12.03 15.36 14.03
N LYS A 114 13.13 16.10 14.14
CA LYS A 114 13.89 16.57 12.99
C LYS A 114 14.40 15.38 12.15
N PHE A 115 15.15 14.47 12.74
CA PHE A 115 15.81 13.40 11.98
C PHE A 115 14.84 12.35 11.46
N GLN A 116 13.77 12.03 12.21
CA GLN A 116 12.71 11.15 11.70
C GLN A 116 11.89 11.83 10.59
N GLY A 117 11.71 13.15 10.67
CA GLY A 117 11.13 13.95 9.59
C GLY A 117 11.95 13.93 8.31
N GLU A 118 13.25 14.19 8.42
CA GLU A 118 14.19 14.12 7.31
C GLU A 118 14.24 12.71 6.70
N PHE A 119 14.26 11.67 7.53
CA PHE A 119 14.20 10.28 7.09
C PHE A 119 12.90 9.97 6.34
N ALA A 120 11.74 10.32 6.91
CA ALA A 120 10.43 10.10 6.30
C ALA A 120 10.30 10.79 4.93
N GLY A 121 10.85 12.00 4.80
CA GLY A 121 10.84 12.74 3.54
C GLY A 121 11.75 12.17 2.44
N GLY A 122 12.77 11.39 2.80
CA GLY A 122 13.76 10.87 1.84
C GLY A 122 13.69 9.36 1.57
N VAL A 123 13.10 8.57 2.47
CA VAL A 123 13.23 7.11 2.42
C VAL A 123 12.53 6.50 1.21
N ALA A 124 11.38 7.05 0.80
CA ALA A 124 10.60 6.55 -0.32
C ALA A 124 11.43 6.45 -1.61
N ALA A 125 12.25 7.47 -1.90
CA ALA A 125 13.11 7.49 -3.07
C ALA A 125 14.20 6.39 -3.07
N GLN A 126 14.51 5.82 -1.91
CA GLN A 126 15.54 4.79 -1.77
C GLN A 126 15.00 3.36 -1.69
N VAL A 127 13.71 3.19 -1.36
CA VAL A 127 13.14 1.87 -1.07
C VAL A 127 12.02 1.46 -2.03
N VAL A 128 11.25 2.40 -2.57
CA VAL A 128 10.18 2.09 -3.52
C VAL A 128 10.77 1.51 -4.81
N GLY A 129 10.19 0.42 -5.29
CA GLY A 129 10.64 -0.37 -6.43
C GLY A 129 11.73 -1.41 -6.12
N LYS A 130 12.28 -1.41 -4.89
CA LYS A 130 13.30 -2.40 -4.50
C LYS A 130 12.68 -3.68 -3.98
N ASN A 131 13.42 -4.77 -4.18
CA ASN A 131 13.12 -6.05 -3.53
C ASN A 131 13.23 -5.90 -2.01
N ILE A 132 12.26 -6.47 -1.29
CA ILE A 132 12.30 -6.43 0.16
C ILE A 132 13.51 -7.20 0.70
N GLU A 133 13.92 -8.29 0.05
CA GLU A 133 15.06 -9.12 0.45
C GLU A 133 16.35 -8.30 0.64
N ASP A 134 16.68 -7.48 -0.36
CA ASP A 134 17.91 -6.68 -0.43
C ASP A 134 17.78 -5.30 0.24
N LEU A 135 16.66 -5.05 0.90
CA LEU A 135 16.34 -3.75 1.46
C LEU A 135 17.17 -3.50 2.72
N ASN A 136 18.18 -2.65 2.58
CA ASN A 136 19.01 -2.15 3.66
C ASN A 136 19.36 -0.67 3.42
N VAL A 137 18.92 0.18 4.34
CA VAL A 137 19.11 1.64 4.24
C VAL A 137 20.22 2.06 5.19
N SER A 138 21.18 2.84 4.70
CA SER A 138 22.30 3.31 5.54
C SER A 138 22.05 4.71 6.11
N LYS A 139 21.88 5.71 5.25
CA LYS A 139 21.62 7.10 5.64
C LYS A 139 20.63 7.70 4.66
N VAL A 140 19.61 8.36 5.22
CA VAL A 140 18.59 9.08 4.45
C VAL A 140 18.59 10.51 4.94
N ALA A 141 18.83 11.47 4.04
CA ALA A 141 18.78 12.90 4.35
C ALA A 141 19.56 13.31 5.62
N GLY A 142 20.68 12.65 5.93
CA GLY A 142 21.48 12.91 7.13
C GLY A 142 21.15 12.04 8.34
N SER A 143 20.01 11.34 8.36
CA SER A 143 19.62 10.44 9.44
C SER A 143 20.13 9.01 9.20
N SER A 144 21.15 8.59 9.96
CA SER A 144 21.65 7.21 9.96
C SER A 144 21.04 6.34 11.06
N LEU A 145 20.75 6.92 12.22
CA LEU A 145 20.22 6.18 13.36
C LEU A 145 18.79 5.70 13.09
N THR A 146 17.95 6.57 12.49
CA THR A 146 16.59 6.18 12.09
C THR A 146 16.60 5.07 11.05
N SER A 147 17.63 5.00 10.18
CA SER A 147 17.81 3.86 9.25
C SER A 147 17.99 2.54 9.99
N GLY A 148 18.67 2.54 11.15
CA GLY A 148 18.82 1.34 11.98
C GLY A 148 17.48 0.82 12.48
N GLY A 149 16.63 1.70 13.01
CA GLY A 149 15.28 1.33 13.41
C GLY A 149 14.43 0.87 12.22
N PHE A 150 14.51 1.58 11.10
CA PHE A 150 13.79 1.20 9.88
C PHE A 150 14.19 -0.20 9.39
N ASN A 151 15.48 -0.53 9.34
CA ASN A 151 15.94 -1.86 8.93
C ASN A 151 15.45 -2.94 9.91
N GLN A 152 15.44 -2.66 11.23
CA GLN A 152 14.88 -3.58 12.24
C GLN A 152 13.36 -3.81 12.03
N ALA A 153 12.62 -2.77 11.60
CA ALA A 153 11.20 -2.92 11.24
C ALA A 153 11.03 -3.74 9.95
N VAL A 154 11.89 -3.53 8.95
CA VAL A 154 11.90 -4.30 7.70
C VAL A 154 12.15 -5.79 7.98
N GLU A 155 13.05 -6.15 8.88
CA GLU A 155 13.30 -7.55 9.25
C GLU A 155 12.07 -8.22 9.90
N GLN A 156 11.30 -7.48 10.70
CA GLN A 156 10.03 -7.98 11.24
C GLN A 156 9.01 -8.18 10.12
N ILE A 157 8.84 -7.18 9.24
CA ILE A 157 7.94 -7.26 8.10
C ILE A 157 8.31 -8.44 7.18
N LYS A 158 9.60 -8.68 6.95
CA LYS A 158 10.09 -9.85 6.20
C LYS A 158 9.59 -11.15 6.84
N SER A 159 9.69 -11.25 8.16
CA SER A 159 9.26 -12.44 8.90
C SER A 159 7.74 -12.64 8.87
N GLU A 160 6.98 -11.55 8.89
CA GLU A 160 5.51 -11.56 8.82
C GLU A 160 4.96 -11.85 7.42
N ALA A 161 5.69 -11.43 6.38
CA ALA A 161 5.26 -11.55 5.00
C ALA A 161 5.66 -12.87 4.32
N GLN A 162 6.42 -13.75 4.96
CA GLN A 162 6.82 -15.05 4.38
C GLN A 162 5.67 -16.08 4.38
#